data_AF-A0A924EKK4-F1
#
_entry.id   AF-A0A924EKK4-F1
#
_cell.length_a   1.000
_cell.length_b   1.000
_cell.length_c   1.000
_cell.angle_alpha   90.00
_cell.angle_beta   90.00
_cell.angle_gamma   90.00
#
_symmetry.space_group_name_H-M   'P 1'
#
loop_
_entity.id
_entity.type
_entity.pdbx_description
1 polymer ?
#
loop_
_entity_poly.entity_id
_entity_poly.type
_entity_poly.pdbx_seq_one_letter_code
_entity_poly.pdbx_strand_id
1 'polypeptide(L)'
;MKIKYSELIDQTLYFPTEEFNVDENSLKFHDIPLMEVVEKFGTPLKFNYLPKISMNIQRAKTWFKEAIEKNNYKKDYKYCYCTKSSQFAFVVEEALKNDISLETSSAYDMDIVKSLYDKGKYGKDVEVICNGFKTDDYLAKISDLINNGFENITPILDNYRELDKLTESIDCNFNIGIRIAAEEEPKFEFYTSRLGIGYKDIIPYYSQKIAEHPNARLKMLHFFINTGIKDTAYYWNELYKCLRVYARLKKIAPEVDSLNIGGGFPIKTSLNFE
;
A
#
# COMPACT_ATOMS: atom_id res chain seq x y z
N MET A 1 16.27 31.30 36.58
CA MET A 1 16.34 29.91 36.10
C MET A 1 14.94 29.36 36.09
N LYS A 2 14.49 28.86 34.95
CA LYS A 2 13.22 28.14 34.81
C LYS A 2 13.43 26.70 35.30
N ILE A 3 12.60 26.23 36.23
CA ILE A 3 12.88 25.04 37.08
C ILE A 3 12.02 23.83 36.65
N LYS A 4 10.96 24.04 35.86
CA LYS A 4 9.98 22.99 35.54
C LYS A 4 10.24 22.35 34.18
N TYR A 5 10.17 21.02 34.14
CA TYR A 5 10.34 20.22 32.91
C TYR A 5 9.36 20.60 31.79
N SER A 6 8.15 21.05 32.15
CA SER A 6 7.14 21.55 31.19
C SER A 6 7.62 22.76 30.39
N GLU A 7 8.35 23.70 31.01
CA GLU A 7 8.89 24.88 30.32
C GLU A 7 10.02 24.54 29.34
N LEU A 8 10.60 23.34 29.47
CA LEU A 8 11.64 22.81 28.58
C LEU A 8 11.00 22.11 27.35
N ILE A 9 9.84 21.45 27.55
CA ILE A 9 9.03 20.87 26.47
C ILE A 9 8.55 21.98 25.54
N ASP A 10 7.98 23.07 26.06
CA ASP A 10 7.45 24.17 25.23
C ASP A 10 8.51 24.85 24.34
N GLN A 11 9.79 24.78 24.72
CA GLN A 11 10.90 25.36 23.95
C GLN A 11 11.43 24.44 22.85
N THR A 12 11.17 23.13 22.96
CA THR A 12 11.75 22.12 22.09
C THR A 12 10.72 21.35 21.29
N LEU A 13 9.47 21.34 21.73
CA LEU A 13 8.37 20.57 21.18
C LEU A 13 7.13 21.43 20.98
N TYR A 14 6.45 21.25 19.84
CA TYR A 14 5.10 21.77 19.67
C TYR A 14 4.14 20.83 20.39
N PHE A 15 3.79 21.17 21.64
CA PHE A 15 2.92 20.38 22.50
C PHE A 15 1.96 21.31 23.27
N PRO A 16 0.66 20.98 23.42
CA PRO A 16 -0.04 19.77 22.96
C PRO A 16 -0.12 19.64 21.43
N THR A 17 -0.43 18.43 20.94
CA THR A 17 -0.68 18.15 19.52
C THR A 17 -2.13 17.71 19.33
N GLU A 18 -2.60 17.58 18.09
CA GLU A 18 -3.98 17.11 17.80
C GLU A 18 -4.33 15.81 18.55
N GLU A 19 -3.34 14.92 18.73
CA GLU A 19 -3.56 13.63 19.40
C GLU A 19 -3.41 13.67 20.93
N PHE A 20 -2.66 14.62 21.47
CA PHE A 20 -2.26 14.65 22.88
C PHE A 20 -2.64 15.96 23.55
N ASN A 21 -3.40 15.89 24.63
CA ASN A 21 -3.78 17.05 25.44
C ASN A 21 -3.40 16.81 26.92
N VAL A 22 -3.08 17.87 27.65
CA VAL A 22 -2.78 17.81 29.10
C VAL A 22 -3.76 18.71 29.83
N ASP A 23 -4.44 18.12 30.80
CA ASP A 23 -5.46 18.76 31.62
C ASP A 23 -5.20 18.42 33.09
N GLU A 24 -5.03 19.43 33.95
CA GLU A 24 -4.73 19.26 35.38
C GLU A 24 -3.58 18.25 35.68
N ASN A 25 -2.50 18.29 34.90
CA ASN A 25 -1.37 17.35 34.94
C ASN A 25 -1.69 15.89 34.54
N SER A 26 -2.84 15.64 33.93
CA SER A 26 -3.24 14.35 33.37
C SER A 26 -3.14 14.35 31.85
N LEU A 27 -2.54 13.32 31.28
CA LEU A 27 -2.39 13.17 29.83
C LEU A 27 -3.63 12.49 29.23
N LYS A 28 -4.20 13.12 28.20
CA LYS A 28 -5.25 12.57 27.35
C LYS A 28 -4.66 12.24 25.98
N PHE A 29 -5.03 11.08 25.42
CA PHE A 29 -4.72 10.70 24.04
C PHE A 29 -6.04 10.48 23.29
N HIS A 30 -6.35 11.31 22.30
CA HIS A 30 -7.67 11.33 21.65
C HIS A 30 -8.83 11.34 22.66
N ASP A 31 -8.73 12.26 23.63
CA ASP A 31 -9.65 12.42 24.77
C ASP A 31 -9.76 11.23 25.73
N ILE A 32 -8.93 10.19 25.56
CA ILE A 32 -8.85 9.06 26.49
C ILE A 32 -7.93 9.44 27.67
N PRO A 33 -8.44 9.48 28.91
CA PRO A 33 -7.65 9.82 30.09
C PRO A 33 -6.66 8.69 30.43
N LEU A 34 -5.39 8.88 30.10
CA LEU A 34 -4.40 7.79 30.19
C LEU A 34 -4.14 7.32 31.63
N MET A 35 -4.25 8.21 32.61
CA MET A 35 -4.08 7.86 34.03
C MET A 35 -5.16 6.88 34.49
N GLU A 36 -6.43 7.13 34.16
CA GLU A 36 -7.53 6.22 34.49
C GLU A 36 -7.38 4.85 33.82
N VAL A 37 -6.91 4.84 32.57
CA VAL A 37 -6.65 3.59 31.84
C VAL A 37 -5.52 2.80 32.52
N VAL A 38 -4.45 3.48 32.94
CA VAL A 38 -3.34 2.86 33.68
C VAL A 38 -3.79 2.33 35.04
N GLU A 39 -4.57 3.09 35.80
CA GLU A 39 -5.11 2.65 37.09
C GLU A 39 -5.99 1.41 36.95
N LYS A 40 -6.78 1.34 35.87
CA LYS A 40 -7.69 0.22 35.61
C LYS A 40 -6.99 -1.05 35.11
N PHE A 41 -6.00 -0.93 34.24
CA PHE A 41 -5.40 -2.09 33.53
C PHE A 41 -3.97 -2.40 33.94
N GLY A 42 -3.32 -1.53 34.72
CA GLY A 42 -1.92 -1.67 35.15
C GLY A 42 -0.91 -1.36 34.05
N THR A 43 0.37 -1.50 34.37
CA THR A 43 1.50 -1.29 33.44
C THR A 43 2.43 -2.51 33.42
N PRO A 44 3.13 -2.78 32.29
CA PRO A 44 3.11 -2.03 31.01
C PRO A 44 1.81 -2.24 30.21
N LEU A 45 1.28 -1.17 29.63
CA LEU A 45 0.05 -1.19 28.83
C LEU A 45 0.33 -0.83 27.37
N LYS A 46 -0.23 -1.61 26.44
CA LYS A 46 -0.33 -1.28 25.01
C LYS A 46 -1.78 -1.32 24.58
N PHE A 47 -2.26 -0.23 24.00
CA PHE A 47 -3.58 -0.18 23.37
C PHE A 47 -3.46 0.40 21.95
N ASN A 48 -4.45 0.11 21.11
CA ASN A 48 -4.52 0.63 19.74
C ASN A 48 -5.77 1.50 19.61
N TYR A 49 -5.61 2.73 19.15
CA TYR A 49 -6.74 3.60 18.85
C TYR A 49 -7.16 3.41 17.38
N LEU A 50 -8.07 2.46 17.17
CA LEU A 50 -8.51 2.04 15.83
C LEU A 50 -9.05 3.18 14.95
N PRO A 51 -9.83 4.16 15.47
CA PRO A 51 -10.38 5.22 14.62
C PRO A 51 -9.32 6.01 13.84
N LYS A 52 -8.07 6.11 14.35
CA LYS A 52 -6.98 6.79 13.63
C LYS A 52 -6.64 6.12 12.28
N ILE A 53 -6.85 4.80 12.15
CA ILE A 53 -6.68 4.08 10.88
C ILE A 53 -7.64 4.66 9.84
N SER A 54 -8.94 4.69 10.18
CA SER A 54 -9.99 5.25 9.32
C SER A 54 -9.74 6.73 9.03
N MET A 55 -9.40 7.54 10.05
CA MET A 55 -9.06 8.96 9.86
C MET A 55 -7.92 9.16 8.86
N ASN A 56 -6.84 8.38 8.95
CA ASN A 56 -5.70 8.50 8.04
C ASN A 56 -6.05 8.08 6.60
N ILE A 57 -6.86 7.03 6.43
CA ILE A 57 -7.34 6.60 5.11
C ILE A 57 -8.21 7.69 4.48
N GLN A 58 -9.18 8.23 5.24
CA GLN A 58 -10.05 9.30 4.75
C GLN A 58 -9.27 10.58 4.45
N ARG A 59 -8.26 10.91 5.26
CA ARG A 59 -7.36 12.04 5.00
C ARG A 59 -6.61 11.88 3.68
N ALA A 60 -6.03 10.70 3.42
CA ALA A 60 -5.39 10.42 2.14
C ALA A 60 -6.38 10.52 0.96
N LYS A 61 -7.57 9.93 1.08
CA LYS A 61 -8.64 10.05 0.06
C LYS A 61 -9.02 11.50 -0.20
N THR A 62 -9.09 12.33 0.84
CA THR A 62 -9.41 13.76 0.73
C THR A 62 -8.32 14.50 -0.05
N TRP A 63 -7.04 14.29 0.27
CA TRP A 63 -5.94 14.91 -0.48
C TRP A 63 -5.97 14.59 -1.97
N PHE A 64 -6.20 13.32 -2.32
CA PHE A 64 -6.32 12.92 -3.72
C PHE A 64 -7.57 13.49 -4.39
N LYS A 65 -8.72 13.52 -3.69
CA LYS A 65 -9.95 14.11 -4.21
C LYS A 65 -9.76 15.59 -4.54
N GLU A 66 -9.22 16.36 -3.61
CA GLU A 66 -8.93 17.79 -3.80
C GLU A 66 -7.95 18.00 -4.98
N ALA A 67 -6.90 17.19 -5.09
CA ALA A 67 -5.96 17.26 -6.19
C ALA A 67 -6.61 16.90 -7.55
N ILE A 68 -7.47 15.89 -7.59
CA ILE A 68 -8.21 15.48 -8.80
C ILE A 68 -9.15 16.60 -9.27
N GLU A 69 -9.93 17.17 -8.36
CA GLU A 69 -10.86 18.27 -8.64
C GLU A 69 -10.10 19.51 -9.13
N LYS A 70 -9.03 19.92 -8.42
CA LYS A 70 -8.21 21.08 -8.77
C LYS A 70 -7.56 20.95 -10.16
N ASN A 71 -7.18 19.74 -10.56
CA ASN A 71 -6.51 19.49 -11.84
C ASN A 71 -7.45 18.98 -12.94
N ASN A 72 -8.76 18.92 -12.70
CA ASN A 72 -9.75 18.36 -13.62
C ASN A 72 -9.39 16.94 -14.12
N TYR A 73 -8.74 16.15 -13.27
CA TYR A 73 -8.31 14.79 -13.60
C TYR A 73 -9.55 13.89 -13.77
N LYS A 74 -9.54 13.00 -14.77
CA LYS A 74 -10.74 12.28 -15.24
C LYS A 74 -10.88 10.85 -14.71
N LYS A 75 -9.98 10.44 -13.82
CA LYS A 75 -9.96 9.11 -13.22
C LYS A 75 -9.95 9.23 -11.71
N ASP A 76 -10.22 8.12 -11.05
CA ASP A 76 -10.41 8.07 -9.61
C ASP A 76 -9.15 7.65 -8.87
N TYR A 77 -9.20 7.78 -7.54
CA TYR A 77 -8.19 7.28 -6.62
C TYR A 77 -8.76 6.15 -5.76
N LYS A 78 -8.06 5.02 -5.68
CA LYS A 78 -8.37 3.92 -4.77
C LYS A 78 -7.21 3.77 -3.78
N TYR A 79 -7.54 3.78 -2.50
CA TYR A 79 -6.58 3.49 -1.43
C TYR A 79 -6.39 1.98 -1.32
N CYS A 80 -5.15 1.52 -1.22
CA CYS A 80 -4.80 0.11 -1.09
C CYS A 80 -3.98 -0.10 0.19
N TYR A 81 -4.47 -0.94 1.10
CA TYR A 81 -3.83 -1.18 2.40
C TYR A 81 -2.86 -2.36 2.34
N CYS A 82 -1.59 -2.05 2.59
CA CYS A 82 -0.48 -3.00 2.66
C CYS A 82 -0.49 -3.79 3.97
N THR A 83 -0.78 -5.10 3.91
CA THR A 83 -0.85 -5.96 5.11
C THR A 83 0.49 -6.11 5.83
N LYS A 84 1.62 -6.00 5.10
CA LYS A 84 2.97 -5.97 5.69
C LYS A 84 3.15 -4.83 6.69
N SER A 85 2.38 -3.73 6.58
CA SER A 85 2.44 -2.62 7.53
C SER A 85 1.84 -3.00 8.89
N SER A 86 0.74 -3.75 8.89
CA SER A 86 0.18 -4.38 10.09
C SER A 86 -0.88 -5.41 9.69
N GLN A 87 -0.60 -6.67 9.98
CA GLN A 87 -1.40 -7.82 9.57
C GLN A 87 -2.47 -8.24 10.60
N PHE A 88 -2.58 -7.53 11.72
CA PHE A 88 -3.55 -7.87 12.77
C PHE A 88 -4.99 -7.74 12.26
N ALA A 89 -5.82 -8.75 12.52
CA ALA A 89 -7.21 -8.78 12.05
C ALA A 89 -8.00 -7.51 12.42
N PHE A 90 -7.88 -7.03 13.66
CA PHE A 90 -8.57 -5.81 14.09
C PHE A 90 -8.11 -4.54 13.36
N VAL A 91 -6.89 -4.50 12.81
CA VAL A 91 -6.40 -3.38 12.00
C VAL A 91 -6.94 -3.48 10.58
N VAL A 92 -6.85 -4.67 9.97
CA VAL A 92 -7.33 -4.90 8.60
C VAL A 92 -8.85 -4.74 8.53
N GLU A 93 -9.60 -5.24 9.53
CA GLU A 93 -11.04 -5.05 9.64
C GLU A 93 -11.42 -3.57 9.76
N GLU A 94 -10.69 -2.78 10.54
CA GLU A 94 -10.93 -1.33 10.61
C GLU A 94 -10.61 -0.63 9.28
N ALA A 95 -9.50 -0.99 8.64
CA ALA A 95 -9.12 -0.43 7.34
C ALA A 95 -10.19 -0.72 6.28
N LEU A 96 -10.69 -1.95 6.20
CA LEU A 96 -11.69 -2.39 5.22
C LEU A 96 -13.05 -1.68 5.33
N LYS A 97 -13.39 -1.09 6.48
CA LYS A 97 -14.60 -0.25 6.62
C LYS A 97 -14.57 1.01 5.74
N ASN A 98 -13.41 1.34 5.16
CA ASN A 98 -13.20 2.60 4.45
C ASN A 98 -13.28 2.48 2.92
N ASP A 99 -13.85 1.41 2.36
CA ASP A 99 -13.91 1.15 0.91
C ASP A 99 -12.53 1.23 0.23
N ILE A 100 -11.69 0.25 0.55
CA ILE A 100 -10.29 0.19 0.12
C ILE A 100 -9.99 -1.19 -0.47
N SER A 101 -8.87 -1.29 -1.18
CA SER A 101 -8.32 -2.56 -1.66
C SER A 101 -7.26 -3.07 -0.66
N LEU A 102 -6.89 -4.34 -0.75
CA LEU A 102 -5.79 -4.92 0.03
C LEU A 102 -4.56 -5.13 -0.86
N GLU A 103 -3.38 -5.00 -0.28
CA GLU A 103 -2.12 -5.41 -0.89
C GLU A 103 -1.43 -6.45 -0.02
N THR A 104 -1.06 -7.56 -0.65
CA THR A 104 -0.40 -8.70 -0.03
C THR A 104 1.03 -8.79 -0.51
N SER A 105 1.93 -9.25 0.35
CA SER A 105 3.37 -9.31 0.08
C SER A 105 3.96 -10.72 0.19
N SER A 106 3.16 -11.69 0.65
CA SER A 106 3.59 -13.05 0.98
C SER A 106 2.42 -14.05 0.99
N ALA A 107 2.75 -15.34 1.03
CA ALA A 107 1.77 -16.41 1.18
C ALA A 107 0.96 -16.35 2.49
N TYR A 108 1.52 -15.77 3.56
CA TYR A 108 0.81 -15.61 4.84
C TYR A 108 -0.32 -14.59 4.73
N ASP A 109 -0.11 -13.54 3.94
CA ASP A 109 -1.13 -12.51 3.71
C ASP A 109 -2.37 -13.09 3.01
N MET A 110 -2.19 -14.10 2.15
CA MET A 110 -3.29 -14.81 1.49
C MET A 110 -4.15 -15.60 2.48
N ASP A 111 -3.55 -16.15 3.54
CA ASP A 111 -4.31 -16.82 4.60
C ASP A 111 -5.17 -15.84 5.40
N ILE A 112 -4.68 -14.61 5.59
CA ILE A 112 -5.46 -13.53 6.22
C ILE A 112 -6.65 -13.18 5.33
N VAL A 113 -6.42 -13.06 4.01
CA VAL A 113 -7.50 -12.80 3.06
C VAL A 113 -8.57 -13.89 3.16
N LYS A 114 -8.17 -15.16 3.05
CA LYS A 114 -9.08 -16.29 3.17
C LYS A 114 -9.81 -16.31 4.52
N SER A 115 -9.12 -16.07 5.63
CA SER A 115 -9.73 -16.04 6.97
C SER A 115 -10.77 -14.94 7.16
N LEU A 116 -10.54 -13.75 6.59
CA LEU A 116 -11.51 -12.65 6.66
C LEU A 116 -12.74 -12.93 5.79
N TYR A 117 -12.56 -13.55 4.62
CA TYR A 117 -13.65 -14.06 3.80
C TYR A 117 -14.49 -15.11 4.54
N ASP A 118 -13.84 -16.13 5.13
CA ASP A 118 -14.52 -17.22 5.86
C ASP A 118 -15.33 -16.69 7.06
N LYS A 119 -14.90 -15.57 7.65
CA LYS A 119 -15.61 -14.85 8.73
C LYS A 119 -16.72 -13.92 8.23
N GLY A 120 -16.98 -13.88 6.93
CA GLY A 120 -18.01 -13.04 6.31
C GLY A 120 -17.71 -11.53 6.39
N LYS A 121 -16.43 -11.14 6.48
CA LYS A 121 -16.05 -9.72 6.53
C LYS A 121 -16.14 -9.02 5.18
N TYR A 122 -16.11 -9.78 4.08
CA TYR A 122 -16.29 -9.33 2.71
C TYR A 122 -16.64 -10.50 1.78
N GLY A 123 -17.01 -10.19 0.53
CA GLY A 123 -17.30 -11.17 -0.51
C GLY A 123 -16.11 -11.48 -1.41
N LYS A 124 -16.34 -12.32 -2.43
CA LYS A 124 -15.32 -12.69 -3.44
C LYS A 124 -14.96 -11.55 -4.40
N ASP A 125 -15.69 -10.44 -4.31
CA ASP A 125 -15.47 -9.18 -5.02
C ASP A 125 -14.35 -8.32 -4.40
N VAL A 126 -13.80 -8.70 -3.25
CA VAL A 126 -12.66 -8.01 -2.61
C VAL A 126 -11.50 -7.82 -3.59
N GLU A 127 -10.99 -6.61 -3.69
CA GLU A 127 -9.82 -6.33 -4.53
C GLU A 127 -8.52 -6.56 -3.75
N VAL A 128 -7.68 -7.44 -4.27
CA VAL A 128 -6.39 -7.80 -3.67
C VAL A 128 -5.28 -7.70 -4.70
N ILE A 129 -4.26 -6.90 -4.41
CA ILE A 129 -3.07 -6.71 -5.24
C ILE A 129 -1.92 -7.51 -4.63
N CYS A 130 -1.40 -8.50 -5.36
CA CYS A 130 -0.37 -9.39 -4.84
C CYS A 130 1.03 -8.96 -5.32
N ASN A 131 1.73 -8.20 -4.47
CA ASN A 131 3.10 -7.77 -4.67
C ASN A 131 4.10 -8.70 -3.95
N GLY A 132 5.38 -8.43 -4.18
CA GLY A 132 6.47 -9.12 -3.51
C GLY A 132 6.91 -10.36 -4.26
N PHE A 133 8.10 -10.85 -3.91
CA PHE A 133 8.65 -12.06 -4.53
C PHE A 133 7.75 -13.26 -4.27
N LYS A 134 7.25 -13.89 -5.33
CA LYS A 134 6.28 -14.98 -5.22
C LYS A 134 7.00 -16.31 -5.16
N THR A 135 7.09 -16.85 -3.94
CA THR A 135 7.46 -18.25 -3.72
C THR A 135 6.40 -19.17 -4.32
N ASP A 136 6.73 -20.45 -4.50
CA ASP A 136 5.77 -21.42 -5.05
C ASP A 136 4.51 -21.55 -4.18
N ASP A 137 4.65 -21.48 -2.86
CA ASP A 137 3.51 -21.44 -1.92
C ASP A 137 2.64 -20.19 -2.12
N TYR A 138 3.25 -19.02 -2.33
CA TYR A 138 2.50 -17.79 -2.57
C TYR A 138 1.74 -17.85 -3.91
N LEU A 139 2.41 -18.32 -4.97
CA LEU A 139 1.78 -18.52 -6.29
C LEU A 139 0.60 -19.50 -6.17
N ALA A 140 0.78 -20.63 -5.50
CA ALA A 140 -0.28 -21.62 -5.31
C ALA A 140 -1.51 -21.02 -4.60
N LYS A 141 -1.32 -20.20 -3.56
CA LYS A 141 -2.43 -19.56 -2.86
C LYS A 141 -3.12 -18.46 -3.68
N ILE A 142 -2.38 -17.71 -4.50
CA ILE A 142 -2.95 -16.76 -5.45
C ILE A 142 -3.84 -17.51 -6.45
N SER A 143 -3.33 -18.58 -7.05
CA SER A 143 -4.07 -19.39 -8.01
C SER A 143 -5.29 -20.06 -7.37
N ASP A 144 -5.18 -20.56 -6.13
CA ASP A 144 -6.30 -21.12 -5.37
C ASP A 144 -7.44 -20.10 -5.24
N LEU A 145 -7.16 -18.87 -4.80
CA LEU A 145 -8.23 -17.86 -4.67
C LEU A 145 -8.87 -17.54 -6.02
N ILE A 146 -8.07 -17.35 -7.08
CA ILE A 146 -8.60 -17.06 -8.42
C ILE A 146 -9.51 -18.19 -8.92
N ASN A 147 -9.04 -19.44 -8.85
CA ASN A 147 -9.80 -20.61 -9.29
C ASN A 147 -11.05 -20.85 -8.42
N ASN A 148 -11.04 -20.42 -7.16
CA ASN A 148 -12.22 -20.45 -6.29
C ASN A 148 -13.18 -19.26 -6.52
N GLY A 149 -12.99 -18.49 -7.60
CA GLY A 149 -13.93 -17.46 -8.05
C GLY A 149 -13.78 -16.12 -7.36
N PHE A 150 -12.61 -15.80 -6.80
CA PHE A 150 -12.29 -14.42 -6.41
C PHE A 150 -11.99 -13.60 -7.66
N GLU A 151 -12.80 -12.56 -7.91
CA GLU A 151 -12.83 -11.87 -9.20
C GLU A 151 -11.71 -10.82 -9.35
N ASN A 152 -11.25 -10.26 -8.23
CA ASN A 152 -10.39 -9.08 -8.20
C ASN A 152 -9.01 -9.34 -7.56
N ILE A 153 -8.46 -10.56 -7.72
CA ILE A 153 -7.09 -10.88 -7.33
C ILE A 153 -6.15 -10.53 -8.50
N THR A 154 -5.24 -9.59 -8.30
CA THR A 154 -4.30 -9.12 -9.32
C THR A 154 -2.85 -9.36 -8.89
N PRO A 155 -2.21 -10.46 -9.31
CA PRO A 155 -0.78 -10.64 -9.13
C PRO A 155 0.04 -9.63 -9.95
N ILE A 156 0.97 -8.96 -9.27
CA ILE A 156 1.91 -8.00 -9.88
C ILE A 156 3.19 -8.73 -10.22
N LEU A 157 3.52 -8.93 -11.49
CA LEU A 157 4.72 -9.63 -11.91
C LEU A 157 5.98 -8.86 -11.47
N ASP A 158 6.75 -9.44 -10.55
CA ASP A 158 8.04 -8.92 -10.08
C ASP A 158 9.21 -9.46 -10.93
N ASN A 159 9.00 -10.53 -11.72
CA ASN A 159 9.96 -11.06 -12.66
C ASN A 159 9.28 -11.84 -13.80
N TYR A 160 10.05 -12.15 -14.86
CA TYR A 160 9.53 -12.81 -16.07
C TYR A 160 8.98 -14.23 -15.86
N ARG A 161 9.42 -14.96 -14.83
CA ARG A 161 9.02 -16.37 -14.61
C ARG A 161 7.65 -16.49 -13.95
N GLU A 162 7.17 -15.44 -13.29
CA GLU A 162 5.91 -15.49 -12.53
C GLU A 162 4.69 -15.69 -13.43
N LEU A 163 4.69 -15.15 -14.65
CA LEU A 163 3.59 -15.33 -15.59
C LEU A 163 3.39 -16.81 -15.94
N ASP A 164 4.48 -17.49 -16.35
CA ASP A 164 4.43 -18.90 -16.76
C ASP A 164 3.93 -19.80 -15.61
N LYS A 165 4.38 -19.55 -14.37
CA LYS A 165 3.93 -20.32 -13.20
C LYS A 165 2.46 -20.07 -12.83
N LEU A 166 1.98 -18.84 -12.98
CA LEU A 166 0.57 -18.51 -12.73
C LEU A 166 -0.31 -19.20 -13.78
N THR A 167 0.10 -19.22 -15.04
CA THR A 167 -0.69 -19.80 -16.14
C THR A 167 -0.68 -21.32 -16.15
N GLU A 168 0.32 -21.97 -15.53
CA GLU A 168 0.31 -23.41 -15.26
C GLU A 168 -0.77 -23.83 -14.25
N SER A 169 -1.25 -22.91 -13.41
CA SER A 169 -2.15 -23.21 -12.29
C SER A 169 -3.50 -22.49 -12.33
N ILE A 170 -3.70 -21.53 -13.24
CA ILE A 170 -4.93 -20.75 -13.38
C ILE A 170 -5.60 -21.06 -14.72
N ASP A 171 -6.78 -21.68 -14.66
CA ASP A 171 -7.50 -22.17 -15.83
C ASP A 171 -8.49 -21.15 -16.42
N CYS A 172 -8.76 -20.05 -15.72
CA CYS A 172 -9.68 -19.00 -16.15
C CYS A 172 -8.96 -17.74 -16.61
N ASN A 173 -9.71 -16.78 -17.17
CA ASN A 173 -9.17 -15.45 -17.42
C ASN A 173 -8.85 -14.75 -16.09
N PHE A 174 -7.73 -14.05 -16.03
CA PHE A 174 -7.31 -13.31 -14.84
C PHE A 174 -6.51 -12.06 -15.19
N ASN A 175 -6.53 -11.10 -14.26
CA ASN A 175 -5.81 -9.85 -14.40
C ASN A 175 -4.42 -9.96 -13.78
N ILE A 176 -3.43 -9.36 -14.42
CA ILE A 176 -2.07 -9.21 -13.91
C ILE A 176 -1.66 -7.75 -13.90
N GLY A 177 -0.67 -7.41 -13.09
CA GLY A 177 0.08 -6.17 -13.22
C GLY A 177 1.56 -6.44 -13.48
N ILE A 178 2.31 -5.39 -13.83
CA ILE A 178 3.77 -5.46 -13.96
C ILE A 178 4.40 -4.45 -13.02
N ARG A 179 5.33 -4.89 -12.18
CA ARG A 179 6.17 -3.98 -11.41
C ARG A 179 7.28 -3.43 -12.29
N ILE A 180 7.47 -2.13 -12.24
CA ILE A 180 8.60 -1.45 -12.88
C ILE A 180 9.81 -1.51 -11.93
N ALA A 181 10.96 -1.94 -12.44
CA ALA A 181 12.22 -1.85 -11.71
C ALA A 181 12.71 -0.39 -11.69
N ALA A 182 12.55 0.30 -10.56
CA ALA A 182 13.08 1.65 -10.37
C ALA A 182 14.60 1.63 -10.22
N GLU A 183 15.26 2.70 -10.69
CA GLU A 183 16.66 2.97 -10.35
C GLU A 183 16.70 3.50 -8.92
N GLU A 184 17.60 2.98 -8.08
CA GLU A 184 17.72 3.38 -6.67
C GLU A 184 18.68 4.58 -6.51
N GLU A 185 18.57 5.32 -5.40
CA GLU A 185 19.51 6.41 -5.13
C GLU A 185 20.97 5.88 -5.09
N PRO A 186 21.97 6.65 -5.56
CA PRO A 186 23.38 6.21 -5.60
C PRO A 186 24.00 5.85 -4.25
N LYS A 187 23.30 6.12 -3.14
CA LYS A 187 23.70 5.77 -1.77
C LYS A 187 23.28 4.36 -1.36
N PHE A 188 22.42 3.70 -2.15
CA PHE A 188 21.99 2.34 -1.91
C PHE A 188 23.03 1.36 -2.45
N GLU A 189 23.24 0.23 -1.77
CA GLU A 189 24.21 -0.80 -2.19
C GLU A 189 23.87 -1.40 -3.57
N PHE A 190 22.63 -1.24 -4.03
CA PHE A 190 22.15 -1.69 -5.34
C PHE A 190 21.69 -0.48 -6.14
N TYR A 191 22.17 -0.36 -7.38
CA TYR A 191 21.81 0.74 -8.29
C TYR A 191 20.41 0.59 -8.89
N THR A 192 19.86 -0.63 -8.90
CA THR A 192 18.52 -0.94 -9.42
C THR A 192 17.79 -1.87 -8.47
N SER A 193 16.47 -1.73 -8.41
CA SER A 193 15.65 -2.64 -7.61
C SER A 193 15.84 -4.08 -8.06
N ARG A 194 15.95 -5.00 -7.10
CA ARG A 194 16.05 -6.45 -7.37
C ARG A 194 14.75 -7.04 -7.92
N LEU A 195 13.65 -6.28 -7.85
CA LEU A 195 12.32 -6.68 -8.26
C LEU A 195 11.79 -5.74 -9.34
N GLY A 196 11.01 -6.31 -10.25
CA GLY A 196 10.39 -5.60 -11.36
C GLY A 196 11.09 -5.85 -12.70
N ILE A 197 10.37 -5.46 -13.75
CA ILE A 197 10.81 -5.52 -15.13
C ILE A 197 11.43 -4.17 -15.51
N GLY A 198 12.56 -4.19 -16.20
CA GLY A 198 13.26 -2.99 -16.62
C GLY A 198 12.39 -2.11 -17.54
N TYR A 199 12.51 -0.79 -17.42
CA TYR A 199 11.73 0.19 -18.19
C TYR A 199 11.72 -0.08 -19.71
N LYS A 200 12.84 -0.57 -20.26
CA LYS A 200 13.01 -0.84 -21.69
C LYS A 200 12.32 -2.13 -22.14
N ASP A 201 12.09 -3.06 -21.22
CA ASP A 201 11.64 -4.40 -21.51
C ASP A 201 10.13 -4.57 -21.33
N ILE A 202 9.46 -3.67 -20.60
CA ILE A 202 8.02 -3.76 -20.33
C ILE A 202 7.19 -3.82 -21.62
N ILE A 203 7.45 -2.91 -22.57
CA ILE A 203 6.70 -2.87 -23.84
C ILE A 203 6.97 -4.13 -24.68
N PRO A 204 8.24 -4.52 -24.95
CA PRO A 204 8.54 -5.79 -25.60
C PRO A 204 7.90 -7.00 -24.92
N TYR A 205 7.98 -7.08 -23.59
CA TYR A 205 7.43 -8.17 -22.81
C TYR A 205 5.91 -8.26 -22.95
N TYR A 206 5.20 -7.12 -22.84
CA TYR A 206 3.76 -7.08 -23.09
C TYR A 206 3.42 -7.57 -24.51
N SER A 207 4.06 -7.01 -25.54
CA SER A 207 3.78 -7.37 -26.93
C SER A 207 4.04 -8.85 -27.25
N GLN A 208 5.07 -9.45 -26.65
CA GLN A 208 5.49 -10.82 -26.96
C GLN A 208 4.79 -11.89 -26.11
N LYS A 209 4.39 -11.56 -24.87
CA LYS A 209 3.95 -12.55 -23.88
C LYS A 209 2.55 -12.34 -23.34
N ILE A 210 2.00 -11.12 -23.42
CA ILE A 210 0.74 -10.78 -22.74
C ILE A 210 -0.37 -10.36 -23.71
N ALA A 211 -0.05 -9.57 -24.75
CA ALA A 211 -1.05 -8.97 -25.65
C ALA A 211 -2.03 -9.99 -26.26
N GLU A 212 -1.55 -11.17 -26.64
CA GLU A 212 -2.35 -12.26 -27.21
C GLU A 212 -2.43 -13.48 -26.29
N HIS A 213 -2.10 -13.32 -25.01
CA HIS A 213 -2.12 -14.44 -24.06
C HIS A 213 -3.56 -14.97 -23.93
N PRO A 214 -3.81 -16.30 -23.87
CA PRO A 214 -5.17 -16.83 -23.79
C PRO A 214 -5.93 -16.31 -22.56
N ASN A 215 -5.31 -16.42 -21.37
CA ASN A 215 -5.98 -16.18 -20.09
C ASN A 215 -5.60 -14.86 -19.37
N ALA A 216 -4.32 -14.47 -19.35
CA ALA A 216 -3.83 -13.31 -18.63
C ALA A 216 -4.12 -11.99 -19.36
N ARG A 217 -4.59 -10.96 -18.64
CA ARG A 217 -4.81 -9.60 -19.16
C ARG A 217 -4.06 -8.58 -18.32
N LEU A 218 -3.39 -7.63 -18.96
CA LEU A 218 -2.65 -6.60 -18.23
C LEU A 218 -3.61 -5.51 -17.73
N LYS A 219 -3.77 -5.40 -16.41
CA LYS A 219 -4.62 -4.39 -15.78
C LYS A 219 -3.85 -3.14 -15.33
N MET A 220 -2.64 -3.31 -14.79
CA MET A 220 -1.94 -2.20 -14.14
C MET A 220 -0.42 -2.23 -14.22
N LEU A 221 0.20 -1.06 -14.11
CA LEU A 221 1.60 -0.94 -13.74
C LEU A 221 1.72 -0.60 -12.26
N HIS A 222 2.72 -1.20 -11.61
CA HIS A 222 3.08 -0.92 -10.24
C HIS A 222 4.46 -0.28 -10.16
N PHE A 223 4.55 0.81 -9.42
CA PHE A 223 5.75 1.58 -9.18
C PHE A 223 5.96 1.70 -7.68
N PHE A 224 7.20 1.53 -7.22
CA PHE A 224 7.54 1.67 -5.81
C PHE A 224 8.99 2.12 -5.67
N ILE A 225 9.22 3.11 -4.80
CA ILE A 225 10.55 3.59 -4.43
C ILE A 225 10.79 3.27 -2.96
N ASN A 226 11.91 2.64 -2.66
CA ASN A 226 12.28 2.22 -1.31
C ASN A 226 12.50 3.39 -0.34
N THR A 227 12.99 4.54 -0.81
CA THR A 227 13.21 5.74 0.02
C THR A 227 11.92 6.45 0.43
N GLY A 228 10.77 6.00 -0.11
CA GLY A 228 9.45 6.59 0.09
C GLY A 228 9.17 7.77 -0.83
N ILE A 229 7.97 8.33 -0.69
CA ILE A 229 7.52 9.51 -1.42
C ILE A 229 8.07 10.74 -0.69
N LYS A 230 8.98 11.45 -1.36
CA LYS A 230 9.60 12.68 -0.86
C LYS A 230 9.63 13.72 -1.97
N ASP A 231 9.56 14.98 -1.62
CA ASP A 231 9.72 16.08 -2.58
C ASP A 231 11.20 16.26 -2.93
N THR A 232 11.71 15.36 -3.77
CA THR A 232 13.10 15.36 -4.24
C THR A 232 13.14 15.22 -5.76
N ALA A 233 14.16 15.80 -6.38
CA ALA A 233 14.37 15.66 -7.82
C ALA A 233 14.50 14.18 -8.25
N TYR A 234 15.05 13.34 -7.38
CA TYR A 234 15.16 11.90 -7.60
C TYR A 234 13.77 11.24 -7.71
N TYR A 235 12.89 11.44 -6.72
CA TYR A 235 11.54 10.85 -6.74
C TYR A 235 10.76 11.28 -7.99
N TRP A 236 10.76 12.59 -8.28
CA TRP A 236 10.06 13.13 -9.45
C TRP A 236 10.62 12.61 -10.77
N ASN A 237 11.94 12.42 -10.88
CA ASN A 237 12.56 11.85 -12.08
C ASN A 237 12.16 10.39 -12.29
N GLU A 238 12.17 9.56 -11.25
CA GLU A 238 11.75 8.16 -11.34
C GLU A 238 10.25 8.04 -11.64
N LEU A 239 9.40 8.83 -10.98
CA LEU A 239 7.97 8.88 -11.28
C LEU A 239 7.73 9.32 -12.74
N TYR A 240 8.49 10.29 -13.25
CA TYR A 240 8.39 10.72 -14.64
C TYR A 240 8.81 9.61 -15.63
N LYS A 241 9.85 8.82 -15.32
CA LYS A 241 10.21 7.62 -16.11
C LYS A 241 9.06 6.61 -16.12
N CYS A 242 8.48 6.31 -14.96
CA CYS A 242 7.32 5.44 -14.84
C CYS A 242 6.13 5.92 -15.68
N LEU A 243 5.76 7.20 -15.58
CA LEU A 243 4.65 7.80 -16.33
C LEU A 243 4.88 7.74 -17.85
N ARG A 244 6.12 7.92 -18.32
CA ARG A 244 6.46 7.76 -19.75
C ARG A 244 6.25 6.33 -20.24
N VAL A 245 6.61 5.32 -19.42
CA VAL A 245 6.35 3.92 -19.77
C VAL A 245 4.85 3.65 -19.77
N TYR A 246 4.12 4.06 -18.73
CA TYR A 246 2.66 3.90 -18.65
C TYR A 246 1.96 4.51 -19.87
N ALA A 247 2.30 5.76 -20.24
CA ALA A 247 1.70 6.43 -21.38
C ALA A 247 1.99 5.75 -22.73
N ARG A 248 3.16 5.13 -22.89
CA ARG A 248 3.49 4.34 -24.09
C ARG A 248 2.74 3.01 -24.09
N LEU A 249 2.70 2.32 -22.96
CA LEU A 249 2.02 1.06 -22.79
C LEU A 249 0.52 1.19 -23.05
N LYS A 250 -0.13 2.23 -22.48
CA LYS A 250 -1.56 2.50 -22.68
C LYS A 250 -1.98 2.66 -24.14
N LYS A 251 -1.07 3.08 -25.04
CA LYS A 251 -1.34 3.20 -26.48
C LYS A 251 -1.47 1.85 -27.18
N ILE A 252 -0.78 0.82 -26.68
CA ILE A 252 -0.76 -0.53 -27.26
C ILE A 252 -1.54 -1.55 -26.41
N ALA A 253 -1.84 -1.18 -25.17
CA ALA A 253 -2.59 -1.96 -24.19
C ALA A 253 -3.72 -1.08 -23.63
N PRO A 254 -4.77 -0.79 -24.43
CA PRO A 254 -5.87 0.08 -24.03
C PRO A 254 -6.66 -0.45 -22.82
N GLU A 255 -6.54 -1.73 -22.49
CA GLU A 255 -7.13 -2.37 -21.32
C GLU A 255 -6.46 -1.98 -19.98
N VAL A 256 -5.20 -1.53 -20.00
CA VAL A 256 -4.48 -1.12 -18.78
C VAL A 256 -5.15 0.10 -18.17
N ASP A 257 -5.82 -0.02 -17.03
CA ASP A 257 -6.67 1.05 -16.49
C ASP A 257 -6.08 1.76 -15.26
N SER A 258 -5.05 1.17 -14.64
CA SER A 258 -4.57 1.61 -13.33
C SER A 258 -3.05 1.79 -13.28
N LEU A 259 -2.62 2.79 -12.52
CA LEU A 259 -1.22 3.00 -12.12
C LEU A 259 -1.16 2.98 -10.58
N ASN A 260 -0.47 1.99 -10.03
CA ASN A 260 -0.24 1.87 -8.59
C ASN A 260 1.12 2.48 -8.24
N ILE A 261 1.13 3.56 -7.48
CA ILE A 261 2.35 4.31 -7.09
C ILE A 261 3.03 3.77 -5.81
N GLY A 262 2.54 2.66 -5.28
CA GLY A 262 3.09 1.99 -4.11
C GLY A 262 2.91 2.74 -2.80
N GLY A 263 3.62 2.28 -1.77
CA GLY A 263 3.67 2.92 -0.47
C GLY A 263 4.69 4.05 -0.40
N GLY A 264 4.95 4.54 0.82
CA GLY A 264 6.00 5.53 1.08
C GLY A 264 5.52 6.93 1.44
N PHE A 265 4.21 7.12 1.65
CA PHE A 265 3.71 8.35 2.25
C PHE A 265 4.43 8.63 3.59
N PRO A 266 4.84 9.89 3.85
CA PRO A 266 5.53 10.24 5.07
C PRO A 266 4.64 10.00 6.29
N ILE A 267 5.26 9.58 7.39
CA ILE A 267 4.58 9.35 8.66
C ILE A 267 5.21 10.22 9.75
N LYS A 268 4.37 10.62 10.72
CA LYS A 268 4.81 11.33 11.92
C LYS A 268 5.64 10.39 12.80
N THR A 269 6.96 10.56 12.80
CA THR A 269 7.91 9.75 13.60
C THR A 269 8.40 10.45 14.86
N SER A 270 8.06 11.72 15.04
CA SER A 270 8.42 12.53 16.21
C SER A 270 7.26 13.43 16.61
N LEU A 271 7.33 14.01 17.81
CA LEU A 271 6.40 15.06 18.24
C LEU A 271 6.63 16.38 17.48
N ASN A 272 7.83 16.56 16.90
CA ASN A 272 8.20 17.68 16.04
C ASN A 272 8.04 17.32 14.57
N PHE A 273 6.80 17.16 14.14
CA PHE A 273 6.49 16.86 12.75
C PHE A 273 5.77 18.05 12.14
N GLU A 274 6.48 18.76 11.23
CA GLU A 274 5.89 19.74 10.32
C GLU A 274 5.22 19.03 9.13
#